data_AF-A0A518HIB0-F1
#
_entry.id   AF-A0A518HIB0-F1
#
_cell.length_a   1.000
_cell.length_b   1.000
_cell.length_c   1.000
_cell.angle_alpha   90.00
_cell.angle_beta   90.00
_cell.angle_gamma   90.00
#
_symmetry.space_group_name_H-M   'P 1'
#
loop_
_entity.id
_entity.type
_entity.pdbx_description
1 polymer ?
#
loop_
_entity_poly.entity_id
_entity_poly.type
_entity_poly.pdbx_seq_one_letter_code
_entity_poly.pdbx_strand_id
1 'polypeptide(L)'
;MVPPSVQLAKSIHDTLSNAIAVAEQATVGVHNQEGNSHYLSMLLEDRLGRLHQQLLALFRQQDRSPDRTHATNMDPLAKRRRRLIGRVDDAIDLAADTDSSGAVRRSILEDLEGIERDFAAYETEFARVSGDGVDATAAADRNGN
;
A
#
# COMPACT_ATOMS: atom_id res chain seq x y z
N MET A 1 -15.22 -18.30 -4.97
CA MET A 1 -15.28 -17.14 -4.04
C MET A 1 -13.90 -16.51 -4.01
N VAL A 2 -13.80 -15.18 -4.05
CA VAL A 2 -12.50 -14.48 -3.98
C VAL A 2 -11.97 -14.57 -2.54
N PRO A 3 -10.68 -14.91 -2.31
CA PRO A 3 -10.13 -14.95 -0.96
C PRO A 3 -10.27 -13.59 -0.25
N PRO A 4 -10.56 -13.56 1.07
CA PRO A 4 -10.66 -12.31 1.85
C PRO A 4 -9.41 -11.43 1.75
N SER A 5 -8.22 -12.04 1.63
CA SER A 5 -6.95 -11.34 1.44
C SER A 5 -6.88 -10.60 0.10
N VAL A 6 -7.44 -11.17 -0.97
CA VAL A 6 -7.49 -10.55 -2.31
C VAL A 6 -8.48 -9.38 -2.32
N GLN A 7 -9.61 -9.51 -1.64
CA GLN A 7 -10.56 -8.40 -1.48
C GLN A 7 -9.94 -7.23 -0.70
N LEU A 8 -9.18 -7.55 0.35
CA LEU A 8 -8.51 -6.54 1.17
C LEU A 8 -7.36 -5.87 0.43
N ALA A 9 -6.59 -6.62 -0.36
CA ALA A 9 -5.55 -6.08 -1.22
C ALA A 9 -6.12 -5.11 -2.26
N LYS A 10 -7.24 -5.47 -2.91
CA LYS A 10 -7.96 -4.53 -3.79
C LYS A 10 -8.41 -3.27 -3.03
N SER A 11 -8.96 -3.44 -1.83
CA SER A 11 -9.39 -2.30 -1.01
C SER A 11 -8.24 -1.38 -0.60
N ILE A 12 -7.02 -1.92 -0.46
CA ILE A 12 -5.80 -1.13 -0.20
C ILE A 12 -5.41 -0.33 -1.44
N HIS A 13 -5.43 -0.93 -2.63
CA HIS A 13 -5.21 -0.22 -3.90
C HIS A 13 -6.20 0.93 -4.08
N ASP A 14 -7.49 0.67 -3.87
CA ASP A 14 -8.53 1.70 -3.98
C ASP A 14 -8.29 2.87 -3.00
N THR A 15 -7.87 2.58 -1.76
CA THR A 15 -7.50 3.62 -0.78
C THR A 15 -6.26 4.39 -1.21
N LEU A 16 -5.22 3.72 -1.71
CA LEU A 16 -3.97 4.35 -2.17
C LEU A 16 -4.22 5.28 -3.36
N SER A 17 -4.92 4.80 -4.40
CA SER A 17 -5.26 5.63 -5.56
C SER A 17 -6.09 6.85 -5.16
N ASN A 18 -7.00 6.70 -4.19
CA ASN A 18 -7.78 7.82 -3.68
C ASN A 18 -6.91 8.83 -2.91
N ALA A 19 -5.99 8.35 -2.06
CA ALA A 19 -5.07 9.21 -1.30
C ALA A 19 -4.13 9.99 -2.23
N ILE A 20 -3.60 9.35 -3.28
CA ILE A 20 -2.78 9.98 -4.31
C ILE A 20 -3.56 11.09 -5.01
N ALA A 21 -4.79 10.80 -5.47
CA ALA A 21 -5.62 11.82 -6.14
C ALA A 21 -5.93 13.02 -5.23
N VAL A 22 -6.13 12.80 -3.93
CA VAL A 22 -6.32 13.89 -2.94
C VAL A 22 -5.04 14.71 -2.78
N ALA A 23 -3.88 14.06 -2.67
CA ALA A 23 -2.58 14.72 -2.57
C ALA A 23 -2.25 15.52 -3.84
N GLU A 24 -2.57 15.00 -5.03
CA GLU A 24 -2.43 15.71 -6.31
C GLU A 24 -3.30 16.98 -6.34
N GLN A 25 -4.57 16.89 -5.94
CA GLN A 25 -5.44 18.07 -5.84
C GLN A 25 -4.88 19.11 -4.86
N ALA A 26 -4.31 18.64 -3.76
CA ALA A 26 -3.67 19.49 -2.76
C ALA A 26 -2.39 20.15 -3.28
N THR A 27 -1.66 19.53 -4.22
CA THR A 27 -0.44 20.12 -4.83
C THR A 27 -0.75 21.06 -6.01
N VAL A 28 -1.86 20.87 -6.71
CA VAL A 28 -2.29 21.74 -7.84
C VAL A 28 -3.08 22.97 -7.38
N GLY A 29 -3.81 22.89 -6.26
CA GLY A 29 -4.69 23.94 -5.73
C GLY A 29 -4.01 25.13 -5.02
N VAL A 30 -2.70 25.38 -5.22
CA VAL A 30 -1.93 26.42 -4.48
C VAL A 30 -2.31 27.86 -4.88
N HIS A 31 -3.34 28.04 -5.69
CA HIS A 31 -3.91 29.35 -5.96
C HIS A 31 -5.28 29.42 -5.28
N ASN A 32 -5.28 29.95 -4.05
CA ASN A 32 -6.33 30.83 -3.53
C ASN A 32 -7.42 30.30 -2.57
N GLN A 33 -7.22 29.22 -1.77
CA GLN A 33 -8.15 28.90 -0.65
C GLN A 33 -7.47 28.19 0.54
N GLU A 34 -7.12 28.93 1.59
CA GLU A 34 -6.61 28.39 2.88
C GLU A 34 -7.58 27.38 3.51
N GLY A 35 -8.89 27.55 3.35
CA GLY A 35 -9.91 26.59 3.82
C GLY A 35 -9.90 25.24 3.10
N ASN A 36 -9.41 25.18 1.85
CA ASN A 36 -9.32 23.95 1.08
C ASN A 36 -8.08 23.12 1.48
N SER A 37 -7.01 23.79 1.93
CA SER A 37 -5.80 23.15 2.47
C SER A 37 -6.11 22.26 3.66
N HIS A 38 -6.76 22.84 4.68
CA HIS A 38 -7.02 22.14 5.93
C HIS A 38 -7.95 20.93 5.73
N TYR A 39 -8.98 21.11 4.89
CA TYR A 39 -9.88 20.01 4.54
C TYR A 39 -9.17 18.87 3.80
N LEU A 40 -8.29 19.18 2.85
CA LEU A 40 -7.52 18.17 2.11
C LEU A 40 -6.52 17.44 3.02
N SER A 41 -5.88 18.12 3.97
CA SER A 41 -5.04 17.49 4.99
C SER A 41 -5.84 16.52 5.87
N MET A 42 -7.00 16.93 6.38
CA MET A 42 -7.88 16.05 7.16
C MET A 42 -8.36 14.83 6.35
N LEU A 43 -8.71 15.06 5.08
CA LEU A 43 -9.14 13.97 4.19
C LEU A 43 -8.00 12.98 3.95
N LEU A 44 -6.78 13.48 3.76
CA LEU A 44 -5.60 12.67 3.55
C LEU A 44 -5.23 11.85 4.79
N GLU A 45 -5.31 12.45 5.97
CA GLU A 45 -5.10 11.79 7.25
C GLU A 45 -6.11 10.63 7.45
N ASP A 46 -7.41 10.84 7.20
CA ASP A 46 -8.41 9.76 7.27
C ASP A 46 -8.09 8.62 6.29
N ARG A 47 -7.63 8.93 5.07
CA ARG A 47 -7.27 7.90 4.08
C ARG A 47 -6.03 7.11 4.47
N LEU A 48 -4.99 7.79 4.96
CA LEU A 48 -3.78 7.16 5.45
C LEU A 48 -4.06 6.31 6.71
N GLY A 49 -4.91 6.80 7.62
CA GLY A 49 -5.37 6.03 8.77
C GLY A 49 -6.12 4.75 8.37
N ARG A 50 -7.00 4.82 7.36
CA ARG A 50 -7.67 3.63 6.79
C ARG A 50 -6.66 2.68 6.16
N LEU A 51 -5.72 3.20 5.37
CA LEU A 51 -4.66 2.42 4.72
C LEU A 51 -3.85 1.64 5.76
N HIS A 52 -3.45 2.31 6.85
CA HIS A 52 -2.75 1.67 7.96
C HIS A 52 -3.55 0.49 8.54
N GLN A 53 -4.83 0.70 8.84
CA GLN A 53 -5.70 -0.37 9.38
C GLN A 53 -5.90 -1.53 8.39
N GLN A 54 -6.03 -1.23 7.10
CA GLN A 54 -6.19 -2.24 6.05
C GLN A 54 -4.91 -3.09 5.90
N LEU A 55 -3.73 -2.46 5.91
CA LEU A 55 -2.44 -3.17 5.89
C LEU A 55 -2.29 -4.08 7.11
N LEU A 56 -2.59 -3.59 8.31
CA LEU A 56 -2.56 -4.41 9.53
C LEU A 56 -3.55 -5.57 9.47
N ALA A 57 -4.73 -5.39 8.90
CA ALA A 57 -5.70 -6.46 8.70
C ALA A 57 -5.20 -7.50 7.69
N LEU A 58 -4.57 -7.06 6.59
CA LEU A 58 -4.03 -7.93 5.55
C LEU A 58 -2.92 -8.81 6.12
N PHE A 59 -1.97 -8.22 6.84
CA PHE A 59 -0.85 -8.96 7.43
C PHE A 59 -1.35 -9.97 8.46
N ARG A 60 -2.32 -9.61 9.30
CA ARG A 60 -2.95 -10.54 10.26
C ARG A 60 -3.66 -11.70 9.57
N GLN A 61 -4.36 -11.48 8.47
CA GLN A 61 -5.02 -12.56 7.71
C GLN A 61 -3.98 -13.50 7.09
N GLN A 62 -2.90 -12.94 6.56
CA GLN A 62 -1.84 -13.70 5.91
C GLN A 62 -0.95 -14.48 6.88
N ASP A 63 -0.87 -14.06 8.14
CA ASP A 63 -0.15 -14.74 9.22
C ASP A 63 -0.95 -15.89 9.85
N ARG A 64 -2.28 -15.82 9.81
CA ARG A 64 -3.17 -16.87 10.31
C ARG A 64 -3.39 -18.03 9.33
N SER A 65 -2.79 -17.98 8.14
CA SER A 65 -2.96 -19.03 7.13
C SER A 65 -2.29 -20.34 7.60
N PRO A 66 -3.06 -21.42 7.83
CA PRO A 66 -2.59 -22.63 8.53
C PRO A 66 -1.59 -23.48 7.75
N ASP A 67 -1.35 -23.19 6.47
CA ASP A 67 -0.37 -23.91 5.62
C ASP A 67 1.10 -23.51 5.87
N ARG A 68 1.38 -22.60 6.81
CA ARG A 68 2.71 -21.99 6.96
C ARG A 68 3.50 -22.53 8.14
N THR A 69 3.65 -23.85 8.20
CA THR A 69 4.78 -24.51 8.89
C THR A 69 6.05 -24.38 8.05
N HIS A 70 6.61 -23.17 7.90
CA HIS A 70 8.00 -23.01 7.49
C HIS A 70 8.60 -21.75 8.13
N ALA A 71 8.99 -21.93 9.39
CA ALA A 71 9.79 -21.01 10.16
C ALA A 71 11.20 -20.92 9.57
N THR A 72 11.37 -20.18 8.46
CA THR A 72 12.66 -19.63 7.98
C THR A 72 12.50 -18.66 6.79
N ASN A 73 11.36 -18.63 6.07
CA ASN A 73 11.18 -17.78 4.87
C ASN A 73 10.42 -16.45 5.09
N MET A 74 10.22 -16.03 6.35
CA MET A 74 9.45 -14.83 6.71
C MET A 74 10.26 -13.52 6.77
N ASP A 75 11.58 -13.56 6.58
CA ASP A 75 12.42 -12.37 6.77
C ASP A 75 12.19 -11.23 5.76
N PRO A 76 12.09 -11.49 4.44
CA PRO A 76 11.91 -10.40 3.48
C PRO A 76 10.48 -9.83 3.50
N LEU A 77 9.45 -10.67 3.69
CA LEU A 77 8.07 -10.21 3.86
C LEU A 77 7.89 -9.41 5.16
N ALA A 78 8.47 -9.85 6.28
CA ALA A 78 8.40 -9.10 7.54
C ALA A 78 9.13 -7.75 7.45
N LYS A 79 10.26 -7.68 6.74
CA LYS A 79 10.97 -6.43 6.46
C LYS A 79 10.13 -5.48 5.60
N ARG A 80 9.48 -5.99 4.54
CA ARG A 80 8.58 -5.19 3.69
C ARG A 80 7.36 -4.69 4.43
N ARG A 81 6.72 -5.53 5.24
CA ARG A 81 5.58 -5.13 6.08
C ARG A 81 5.95 -3.99 7.02
N ARG A 82 7.09 -4.11 7.72
CA ARG A 82 7.60 -3.03 8.58
C ARG A 82 7.85 -1.75 7.81
N ARG A 83 8.45 -1.84 6.63
CA ARG A 83 8.69 -0.68 5.75
C ARG A 83 7.38 -0.03 5.28
N LEU A 84 6.38 -0.82 4.91
CA LEU A 84 5.07 -0.32 4.49
C LEU A 84 4.36 0.41 5.63
N ILE A 85 4.33 -0.18 6.83
CA ILE A 85 3.74 0.46 8.00
C ILE A 85 4.50 1.75 8.33
N GLY A 86 5.82 1.70 8.44
CA GLY A 86 6.63 2.89 8.76
C GLY A 86 6.42 4.03 7.77
N ARG A 87 6.35 3.75 6.47
CA ARG A 87 6.05 4.78 5.46
C ARG A 87 4.65 5.37 5.58
N VAL A 88 3.66 4.56 5.92
CA VAL A 88 2.30 5.06 6.14
C VAL A 88 2.25 5.91 7.41
N ASP A 89 2.93 5.50 8.49
CA ASP A 89 3.04 6.27 9.72
C ASP A 89 3.74 7.62 9.47
N ASP A 90 4.88 7.63 8.76
CA ASP A 90 5.60 8.84 8.38
C ASP A 90 4.70 9.79 7.54
N ALA A 91 3.91 9.23 6.62
CA ALA A 91 2.97 10.00 5.80
C ALA A 91 1.80 10.57 6.63
N ILE A 92 1.33 9.85 7.66
CA ILE A 92 0.30 10.34 8.60
C ILE A 92 0.86 11.52 9.39
N ASP A 93 2.05 11.37 9.97
CA ASP A 93 2.70 12.42 10.74
C ASP A 93 2.91 13.68 9.90
N LEU A 94 3.29 13.51 8.63
CA LEU A 94 3.45 14.61 7.68
C LEU A 94 2.12 15.24 7.26
N ALA A 95 1.05 14.45 7.11
CA ALA A 95 -0.29 14.93 6.76
C ALA A 95 -0.97 15.68 7.92
N ALA A 96 -0.65 15.30 9.17
CA ALA A 96 -1.14 15.95 10.38
C ALA A 96 -0.54 17.34 10.62
N ASP A 97 0.61 17.64 9.99
CA ASP A 97 1.20 18.99 10.03
C ASP A 97 0.37 19.96 9.17
N THR A 98 -0.53 20.71 9.81
CA THR A 98 -1.50 21.59 9.15
C THR A 98 -0.91 22.85 8.52
N ASP A 99 0.34 23.19 8.83
CA ASP A 99 1.06 24.36 8.27
C ASP A 99 1.78 24.03 6.95
N SER A 100 1.49 22.84 6.40
CA SER A 100 2.11 22.26 5.21
C SER A 100 2.07 23.16 3.97
N SER A 101 3.24 23.75 3.67
CA SER A 101 3.52 24.40 2.38
C SER A 101 3.33 23.43 1.20
N GLY A 102 3.22 23.96 -0.02
CA GLY A 102 3.14 23.12 -1.23
C GLY A 102 4.31 22.14 -1.40
N ALA A 103 5.46 22.37 -0.74
CA ALA A 103 6.58 21.43 -0.71
C ALA A 103 6.27 20.18 0.15
N VAL A 104 5.61 20.35 1.30
CA VAL A 104 5.22 19.23 2.16
C VAL A 104 4.17 18.36 1.47
N ARG A 105 3.20 18.98 0.79
CA ARG A 105 2.20 18.24 0.01
C ARG A 105 2.80 17.40 -1.13
N ARG A 106 3.86 17.89 -1.76
CA ARG A 106 4.62 17.11 -2.76
C ARG A 106 5.36 15.95 -2.11
N SER A 107 5.96 16.15 -0.94
CA SER A 107 6.60 15.07 -0.19
C SER A 107 5.59 13.96 0.15
N ILE A 108 4.38 14.32 0.60
CA ILE A 108 3.33 13.32 0.88
C ILE A 108 2.93 12.56 -0.39
N LEU A 109 2.81 13.24 -1.54
CA LEU A 109 2.54 12.59 -2.81
C LEU A 109 3.65 11.58 -3.19
N GLU A 110 4.92 11.98 -3.06
CA GLU A 110 6.07 11.10 -3.31
C GLU A 110 6.09 9.88 -2.37
N ASP A 111 5.72 10.08 -1.10
CA ASP A 111 5.60 9.01 -0.12
C ASP A 111 4.48 8.03 -0.48
N LEU A 112 3.30 8.52 -0.87
CA LEU A 112 2.17 7.71 -1.32
C LEU A 112 2.50 6.87 -2.55
N GLU A 113 3.13 7.46 -3.58
CA GLU A 113 3.63 6.72 -4.74
C GLU A 113 4.69 5.69 -4.34
N GLY A 114 5.53 6.02 -3.36
CA GLY A 114 6.48 5.11 -2.75
C GLY A 114 5.80 3.92 -2.06
N ILE A 115 4.72 4.16 -1.32
CA ILE A 115 3.93 3.13 -0.63
C ILE A 115 3.23 2.23 -1.65
N GLU A 116 2.64 2.80 -2.71
CA GLU A 116 2.01 2.05 -3.79
C GLU A 116 3.00 1.08 -4.46
N ARG A 117 4.18 1.57 -4.85
CA ARG A 117 5.25 0.73 -5.42
C ARG A 117 5.71 -0.37 -4.47
N ASP A 118 5.86 -0.05 -3.18
CA ASP A 118 6.27 -1.03 -2.18
C ASP A 118 5.18 -2.07 -1.92
N PHE A 119 3.91 -1.69 -2.00
CA PHE A 119 2.77 -2.59 -1.82
C PHE A 119 2.65 -3.55 -3.00
N ALA A 120 2.76 -3.07 -4.24
CA ALA A 120 2.80 -3.93 -5.43
C ALA A 120 3.98 -4.93 -5.39
N ALA A 121 5.15 -4.48 -4.92
CA ALA A 121 6.30 -5.36 -4.72
C ALA A 121 6.06 -6.39 -3.59
N TYR A 122 5.38 -6.00 -2.51
CA TYR A 122 4.95 -6.91 -1.46
C TYR A 122 4.00 -7.99 -1.97
N GLU A 123 3.00 -7.62 -2.77
CA GLU A 123 2.06 -8.58 -3.36
C GLU A 123 2.75 -9.58 -4.27
N THR A 124 3.68 -9.11 -5.11
CA THR A 124 4.49 -9.97 -5.97
C THR A 124 5.30 -10.98 -5.16
N GLU A 125 5.94 -10.53 -4.08
CA GLU A 125 6.70 -11.41 -3.20
C GLU A 125 5.80 -12.35 -2.40
N PHE A 126 4.65 -11.86 -1.94
CA PHE A 126 3.66 -12.66 -1.25
C PHE A 126 3.11 -13.78 -2.14
N ALA A 127 2.80 -13.51 -3.41
CA ALA A 127 2.36 -14.53 -4.37
C ALA A 127 3.43 -15.61 -4.59
N ARG A 128 4.69 -15.20 -4.78
CA ARG A 128 5.84 -16.13 -4.91
C ARG A 128 5.99 -17.05 -3.69
N VAL A 129 5.92 -16.48 -2.48
CA VAL A 129 6.10 -17.23 -1.22
C VAL A 129 4.88 -18.09 -0.90
N SER A 130 3.68 -17.69 -1.34
CA SER A 130 2.44 -18.43 -1.08
C SER A 130 2.23 -19.62 -2.02
N GLY A 131 3.14 -19.86 -2.98
CA GLY A 131 2.98 -20.94 -3.96
C GLY A 131 1.88 -20.67 -4.99
N ASP A 132 1.28 -19.48 -4.98
CA ASP A 132 0.30 -19.00 -5.98
C ASP A 132 1.02 -18.53 -7.26
N GLY A 133 2.13 -19.19 -7.58
CA GLY A 133 2.81 -19.07 -8.85
C GLY A 133 1.89 -19.64 -9.92
N VAL A 134 1.17 -18.76 -10.60
CA VAL A 134 0.50 -19.07 -11.86
C VAL A 134 1.49 -19.85 -12.70
N ASP A 135 1.07 -21.06 -13.06
CA ASP A 135 1.80 -22.07 -13.80
C ASP A 135 2.41 -21.47 -15.08
N ALA A 136 3.65 -21.01 -15.00
CA ALA A 136 4.44 -20.54 -16.12
C ALA A 136 5.21 -21.70 -16.79
N THR A 137 4.71 -22.94 -16.67
CA THR A 137 5.39 -24.14 -17.17
C THR A 137 4.44 -25.13 -17.86
N ALA A 138 3.53 -24.63 -18.69
CA ALA A 138 2.71 -25.47 -19.57
C ALA A 138 3.03 -25.31 -21.08
N ALA A 139 4.21 -24.79 -21.44
CA ALA A 139 4.57 -24.52 -22.84
C ALA A 139 5.99 -24.96 -23.27
N ALA A 140 6.60 -25.94 -22.60
CA ALA A 140 7.93 -26.43 -22.99
C ALA A 140 8.02 -27.96 -23.20
N ASP A 141 6.90 -28.69 -23.26
CA ASP A 141 6.89 -30.14 -23.51
C ASP A 141 5.99 -30.56 -24.69
N ARG A 142 6.07 -29.78 -25.78
CA ARG A 142 5.57 -30.20 -27.09
C ARG A 142 6.57 -29.85 -28.18
N ASN A 143 7.72 -30.53 -28.20
CA ASN A 143 8.36 -30.83 -29.48
C ASN A 143 9.29 -32.05 -29.36
N GLY A 144 8.70 -33.20 -29.06
CA GLY A 144 9.23 -34.48 -29.52
C GLY A 144 8.47 -34.87 -30.77
N ASN A 145 9.02 -34.53 -31.94
CA ASN A 145 8.81 -35.28 -33.18
C ASN A 145 9.95 -35.03 -34.17
#